data_AF-W7Y4E1-F1
#
_entry.id   AF-W7Y4E1-F1
#
_cell.length_a   1.000
_cell.length_b   1.000
_cell.length_c   1.000
_cell.angle_alpha   90.00
_cell.angle_beta   90.00
_cell.angle_gamma   90.00
#
_symmetry.space_group_name_H-M   'P 1'
#
loop_
_entity.id
_entity.type
_entity.pdbx_description
1 polymer ?
#
loop_
_entity_poly.entity_id
_entity_poly.type
_entity_poly.pdbx_seq_one_letter_code
_entity_poly.pdbx_strand_id
1 'polypeptide(L)'
;MHDLEKVIEKMDFRYFGTGQHKMEAETFLASENAVLLDVRAKEEVETIKLTLVHHVQVLEIPTHEVPQRIHEIPKDKLIGVFCSAGVRAVIIFTYLKSKGYEQVKIVLGGYPPLMEAVMPGKLYKKLNK
;
A
#
# COMPACT_ATOMS: atom_id res chain seq x y z
N MET A 1 -1.73 -12.98 -21.41
CA MET A 1 -3.10 -12.42 -21.47
C MET A 1 -4.10 -13.18 -20.60
N HIS A 2 -3.64 -13.90 -19.56
CA HIS A 2 -4.50 -14.58 -18.58
C HIS A 2 -4.00 -14.32 -17.14
N ASP A 3 -3.21 -13.26 -16.94
CA ASP A 3 -2.44 -13.08 -15.71
C ASP A 3 -3.31 -12.53 -14.57
N LEU A 4 -4.40 -11.85 -14.91
CA LEU A 4 -5.39 -11.36 -13.94
C LEU A 4 -6.33 -12.49 -13.50
N GLU A 5 -6.80 -13.29 -14.45
CA GLU A 5 -7.66 -14.46 -14.23
C GLU A 5 -6.98 -15.44 -13.28
N LYS A 6 -5.71 -15.79 -13.54
CA LYS A 6 -4.89 -16.64 -12.65
C LYS A 6 -4.72 -16.10 -11.24
N VAL A 7 -4.72 -14.77 -11.08
CA VAL A 7 -4.66 -14.15 -9.75
C VAL A 7 -6.00 -14.31 -9.05
N ILE A 8 -7.10 -14.03 -9.74
CA ILE A 8 -8.46 -14.13 -9.19
C ILE A 8 -8.83 -15.57 -8.84
N GLU A 9 -8.44 -16.55 -9.66
CA GLU A 9 -8.63 -17.98 -9.38
C GLU A 9 -8.04 -18.44 -8.04
N LYS A 10 -6.96 -17.79 -7.58
CA LYS A 10 -6.31 -18.08 -6.30
C LYS A 10 -6.96 -17.36 -5.12
N MET A 11 -7.83 -16.38 -5.37
CA MET A 11 -8.52 -15.61 -4.34
C MET A 11 -9.76 -16.37 -3.82
N ASP A 12 -9.53 -17.58 -3.31
CA ASP A 12 -10.57 -18.42 -2.73
C ASP A 12 -10.92 -18.01 -1.29
N PHE A 13 -11.81 -18.76 -0.64
CA PHE A 13 -12.17 -18.54 0.76
C PHE A 13 -10.95 -18.52 1.70
N ARG A 14 -9.95 -19.37 1.48
CA ARG A 14 -8.75 -19.43 2.34
C ARG A 14 -7.88 -18.20 2.14
N TYR A 15 -7.74 -17.75 0.89
CA TYR A 15 -7.01 -16.53 0.57
C TYR A 15 -7.58 -15.32 1.30
N PHE A 16 -8.91 -15.14 1.26
CA PHE A 16 -9.56 -14.04 1.96
C PHE A 16 -9.62 -14.27 3.48
N GLY A 17 -9.85 -15.51 3.92
CA GLY A 17 -9.98 -15.89 5.32
C GLY A 17 -8.71 -15.67 6.14
N THR A 18 -7.53 -15.79 5.52
CA THR A 18 -6.24 -15.48 6.18
C THR A 18 -5.96 -13.98 6.29
N GLY A 19 -6.71 -13.12 5.59
CA GLY A 19 -6.46 -11.67 5.57
C GLY A 19 -5.13 -11.25 4.94
N GLN A 20 -4.41 -12.16 4.28
CA GLN A 20 -3.06 -11.90 3.75
C GLN A 20 -3.01 -10.85 2.63
N HIS A 21 -4.14 -10.39 2.11
CA HIS A 21 -4.22 -9.37 1.06
C HIS A 21 -4.24 -7.94 1.62
N LYS A 22 -4.39 -7.78 2.94
CA LYS A 22 -4.54 -6.48 3.60
C LYS A 22 -3.64 -6.36 4.82
N MET A 23 -3.44 -5.13 5.29
CA MET A 23 -2.68 -4.82 6.49
C MET A 23 -3.20 -3.56 7.15
N GLU A 24 -3.19 -3.54 8.49
CA GLU A 24 -3.47 -2.31 9.25
C GLU A 24 -2.34 -1.30 9.07
N ALA A 25 -2.69 -0.01 9.06
CA ALA A 25 -1.72 1.06 8.80
C ALA A 25 -0.55 1.06 9.80
N GLU A 26 -0.82 0.88 11.09
CA GLU A 26 0.22 0.85 12.13
C GLU A 26 1.18 -0.32 11.94
N THR A 27 0.67 -1.53 11.66
CA THR A 27 1.50 -2.71 11.38
C THR A 27 2.34 -2.52 10.13
N PHE A 28 1.76 -1.94 9.08
CA PHE A 28 2.49 -1.65 7.86
C PHE A 28 3.61 -0.63 8.09
N LEU A 29 3.34 0.48 8.77
CA LEU A 29 4.34 1.52 9.06
C LEU A 29 5.45 1.07 10.02
N ALA A 30 5.23 -0.03 10.75
CA ALA A 30 6.24 -0.68 11.57
C ALA A 30 7.13 -1.67 10.80
N SER A 31 6.76 -2.03 9.56
CA SER A 31 7.50 -3.02 8.76
C SER A 31 8.84 -2.45 8.27
N GLU A 32 9.87 -3.29 8.33
CA GLU A 32 11.16 -3.00 7.70
C GLU A 32 11.10 -3.31 6.20
N ASN A 33 11.93 -2.63 5.40
CA ASN A 33 12.00 -2.80 3.94
C ASN A 33 10.63 -2.72 3.21
N ALA A 34 9.82 -1.73 3.60
CA ALA A 34 8.50 -1.49 3.03
C ALA A 34 8.41 -0.15 2.27
N VAL A 35 7.50 -0.08 1.30
CA VAL A 35 7.17 1.13 0.53
C VAL A 35 5.67 1.34 0.56
N LEU A 36 5.23 2.51 1.01
CA LEU A 36 3.85 2.96 0.84
C LEU A 36 3.67 3.48 -0.58
N LEU A 37 2.93 2.76 -1.41
CA LEU A 37 2.53 3.21 -2.74
C LEU A 37 1.24 4.04 -2.60
N ASP A 38 1.37 5.36 -2.63
CA ASP A 38 0.24 6.29 -2.61
C ASP A 38 -0.29 6.47 -4.04
N VAL A 39 -1.48 5.92 -4.28
CA VAL A 39 -2.11 5.93 -5.62
C VAL A 39 -3.21 6.98 -5.77
N ARG A 40 -3.28 7.91 -4.81
CA ARG A 40 -4.19 9.07 -4.86
C ARG A 40 -3.91 9.96 -6.08
N ALA A 41 -4.88 10.78 -6.43
CA ALA A 41 -4.69 11.76 -7.49
C ALA A 41 -3.65 12.81 -7.08
N LYS A 42 -3.05 13.49 -8.05
CA LYS A 42 -2.04 14.51 -7.80
C LYS A 42 -2.58 15.61 -6.88
N GLU A 43 -3.82 16.03 -7.10
CA GLU A 43 -4.51 17.07 -6.32
C GLU A 43 -4.71 16.64 -4.86
N GLU A 44 -4.99 15.36 -4.60
CA GLU A 44 -5.10 14.83 -3.23
C GLU A 44 -3.75 14.83 -2.51
N VAL A 45 -2.67 14.49 -3.23
CA VAL A 45 -1.29 14.50 -2.70
C VAL A 45 -0.82 15.92 -2.44
N GLU A 46 -1.17 16.86 -3.32
CA GLU A 46 -0.88 18.30 -3.14
C GLU A 46 -1.68 18.90 -1.98
N THR A 47 -2.91 18.44 -1.75
CA THR A 47 -3.74 18.89 -0.63
C THR A 47 -3.24 18.33 0.70
N ILE A 48 -2.87 17.04 0.73
CA ILE A 48 -2.34 16.36 1.91
C ILE A 48 -1.17 15.47 1.50
N LYS A 49 0.04 15.95 1.78
CA LYS A 49 1.29 15.23 1.50
C LYS A 49 1.61 14.23 2.60
N LEU A 50 1.88 12.98 2.23
CA LEU A 50 2.32 11.93 3.15
C LEU A 50 3.81 11.67 2.95
N THR A 51 4.67 12.17 3.83
CA THR A 51 6.13 11.98 3.71
C THR A 51 6.66 10.81 4.54
N LEU A 52 6.07 10.55 5.71
CA LEU A 52 6.35 9.39 6.57
C LEU A 52 7.85 9.08 6.79
N VAL A 53 8.71 10.10 6.83
CA VAL A 53 10.19 10.00 6.83
C VAL A 53 10.74 9.06 7.91
N HIS A 54 10.09 9.00 9.07
CA HIS A 54 10.50 8.13 10.18
C HIS A 54 9.87 6.74 10.16
N HIS A 55 9.10 6.39 9.14
CA HIS A 55 8.36 5.13 9.08
C HIS A 55 8.77 4.27 7.89
N VAL A 56 8.45 4.73 6.67
CA VAL A 56 8.64 3.99 5.41
C VAL A 56 8.83 4.98 4.27
N GLN A 57 9.43 4.53 3.17
CA GLN A 57 9.46 5.31 1.93
C GLN A 57 8.04 5.45 1.37
N VAL A 58 7.68 6.66 0.93
CA VAL A 58 6.43 6.91 0.20
C VAL A 58 6.74 7.09 -1.28
N LEU A 59 6.08 6.31 -2.12
CA LEU A 59 6.14 6.38 -3.58
C LEU A 59 4.79 6.84 -4.10
N GLU A 60 4.76 8.00 -4.75
CA GLU A 60 3.54 8.63 -5.21
C GLU A 60 3.36 8.41 -6.71
N ILE A 61 2.41 7.54 -7.06
CA ILE A 61 2.10 7.21 -8.44
C ILE A 61 0.58 7.16 -8.56
N PRO A 62 -0.06 8.22 -9.10
CA PRO A 62 -1.50 8.23 -9.31
C PRO A 62 -1.96 6.98 -10.04
N THR A 63 -3.13 6.45 -9.64
CA THR A 63 -3.67 5.18 -10.13
C THR A 63 -3.55 4.98 -11.66
N HIS A 64 -3.81 6.04 -12.44
CA HIS A 64 -3.80 5.99 -13.91
C HIS A 64 -2.40 5.97 -14.53
N GLU A 65 -1.36 6.32 -13.78
CA GLU A 65 0.04 6.32 -14.22
C GLU A 65 0.78 5.03 -13.83
N VAL A 66 0.24 4.24 -12.90
CA VAL A 66 0.87 3.01 -12.41
C VAL A 66 1.31 2.07 -13.53
N PRO A 67 0.52 1.81 -14.59
CA PRO A 67 0.96 0.92 -15.66
C PRO A 67 2.22 1.39 -16.40
N GLN A 68 2.36 2.69 -16.62
CA GLN A 68 3.50 3.30 -17.31
C GLN A 68 4.71 3.43 -16.37
N ARG A 69 4.46 3.66 -15.09
CA ARG A 69 5.47 3.88 -14.04
C ARG A 69 5.74 2.65 -13.18
N ILE A 70 5.28 1.47 -13.59
CA ILE A 70 5.41 0.23 -12.81
C ILE A 70 6.87 -0.14 -12.48
N HIS A 71 7.81 0.29 -13.32
CA HIS A 71 9.24 0.05 -13.14
C HIS A 71 9.84 0.82 -11.95
N GLU A 72 9.16 1.85 -11.45
CA GLU A 72 9.55 2.59 -10.24
C GLU A 72 9.17 1.84 -8.95
N ILE A 73 8.27 0.85 -9.05
CA ILE A 73 7.78 0.09 -7.90
C ILE A 73 8.74 -1.09 -7.65
N PRO A 74 9.40 -1.19 -6.48
CA PRO A 74 10.37 -2.24 -6.23
C PRO A 74 9.68 -3.59 -6.00
N LYS A 75 10.15 -4.65 -6.68
CA LYS A 75 9.59 -6.01 -6.56
C LYS A 75 10.09 -6.78 -5.33
N ASP A 76 11.21 -6.36 -4.77
CA ASP A 76 11.92 -6.96 -3.64
C ASP A 76 11.46 -6.44 -2.27
N LYS A 77 10.52 -5.50 -2.23
CA LYS A 77 10.00 -4.86 -1.01
C LYS A 77 8.56 -5.22 -0.73
N LEU A 78 8.14 -5.01 0.53
CA LEU A 78 6.74 -5.03 0.90
C LEU A 78 6.05 -3.75 0.38
N ILE A 79 5.10 -3.90 -0.53
CA ILE A 79 4.33 -2.78 -1.10
C ILE A 79 2.98 -2.67 -0.39
N GLY A 80 2.78 -1.57 0.33
CA GLY A 80 1.49 -1.18 0.90
C GLY A 80 0.79 -0.20 -0.02
N VAL A 81 -0.27 -0.62 -0.70
CA VAL A 81 -1.04 0.26 -1.58
C VAL A 81 -2.04 1.06 -0.76
N PHE A 82 -1.97 2.39 -0.90
CA PHE A 82 -2.79 3.33 -0.15
C PHE A 82 -3.62 4.22 -1.08
N CYS A 83 -4.88 4.42 -0.70
CA CYS A 83 -5.68 5.54 -1.18
C CYS A 83 -6.67 5.98 -0.08
N SER A 84 -7.39 7.08 -0.30
CA SER A 84 -8.27 7.66 0.70
C SER A 84 -9.48 6.79 1.10
N ALA A 85 -9.97 5.92 0.21
CA ALA A 85 -11.22 5.16 0.40
C ALA A 85 -11.15 3.66 0.05
N GLY A 86 -9.95 3.13 -0.23
CA GLY A 86 -9.72 1.70 -0.51
C GLY A 86 -9.91 1.24 -1.97
N VAL A 87 -10.89 1.76 -2.72
CA VAL A 87 -11.22 1.27 -4.08
C VAL A 87 -10.01 1.24 -5.02
N ARG A 88 -9.29 2.35 -5.14
CA ARG A 88 -8.09 2.47 -5.99
C ARG A 88 -6.97 1.56 -5.52
N ALA A 89 -6.84 1.37 -4.21
CA ALA A 89 -5.86 0.46 -3.64
C ALA A 89 -6.14 -0.99 -4.02
N VAL A 90 -7.42 -1.42 -4.06
CA VAL A 90 -7.81 -2.77 -4.52
C VAL A 90 -7.49 -2.97 -6.01
N ILE A 91 -7.77 -1.97 -6.85
CA ILE A 91 -7.46 -2.01 -8.29
C ILE A 91 -5.96 -2.19 -8.50
N ILE A 92 -5.14 -1.33 -7.89
CA ILE A 92 -3.68 -1.39 -8.05
C ILE A 92 -3.07 -2.61 -7.39
N PHE A 93 -3.57 -3.04 -6.23
CA PHE A 93 -3.17 -4.30 -5.62
C PHE A 93 -3.33 -5.48 -6.59
N THR A 94 -4.51 -5.61 -7.19
CA THR A 94 -4.81 -6.70 -8.13
C THR A 94 -3.96 -6.58 -9.39
N TYR A 95 -3.77 -5.36 -9.90
CA TYR A 95 -2.89 -5.09 -11.03
C TYR A 95 -1.45 -5.54 -10.74
N LEU A 96 -0.85 -5.12 -9.63
CA LEU A 96 0.52 -5.51 -9.27
C LEU A 96 0.66 -7.01 -9.07
N LYS A 97 -0.33 -7.67 -8.44
CA LYS A 97 -0.36 -9.14 -8.33
C LYS A 97 -0.31 -9.81 -9.72
N SER A 98 -1.08 -9.30 -10.69
CA SER A 98 -1.06 -9.81 -12.08
C SER A 98 0.27 -9.57 -12.80
N LYS A 99 1.09 -8.63 -12.32
CA LYS A 99 2.44 -8.32 -12.83
C LYS A 99 3.56 -9.03 -12.07
N GLY A 100 3.20 -10.01 -11.23
CA GLY A 100 4.13 -10.86 -10.51
C GLY A 100 4.73 -10.22 -9.26
N TYR A 101 4.10 -9.19 -8.70
CA TYR A 101 4.50 -8.69 -7.38
C TYR A 101 3.95 -9.61 -6.30
N GLU A 102 4.82 -10.24 -5.52
CA GLU A 102 4.41 -11.21 -4.51
C GLU A 102 4.02 -10.53 -3.20
N GLN A 103 4.77 -9.52 -2.77
CA GLN A 103 4.62 -8.86 -1.47
C GLN A 103 3.82 -7.55 -1.58
N VAL A 104 2.56 -7.64 -2.00
CA VAL A 104 1.63 -6.49 -2.06
C VAL A 104 0.53 -6.67 -1.02
N LYS A 105 0.16 -5.58 -0.34
CA LYS A 105 -0.94 -5.50 0.64
C LYS A 105 -1.75 -4.23 0.40
N ILE A 106 -3.05 -4.28 0.68
CA ILE A 106 -3.91 -3.10 0.78
C ILE A 106 -3.76 -2.53 2.20
N VAL A 107 -3.41 -1.25 2.32
CA VAL A 107 -3.38 -0.53 3.61
C VAL A 107 -4.81 -0.07 3.93
N LEU A 108 -5.33 -0.50 5.07
CA LEU A 108 -6.76 -0.36 5.38
C LEU A 108 -7.14 1.02 5.93
N GLY A 109 -8.40 1.38 5.68
CA GLY A 109 -9.14 2.46 6.34
C GLY A 109 -8.74 3.89 5.98
N GLY A 110 -7.83 4.10 5.02
CA GLY A 110 -7.56 5.43 4.48
C GLY A 110 -6.88 6.36 5.50
N TYR A 111 -7.25 7.64 5.51
CA TYR A 111 -6.58 8.63 6.37
C TYR A 111 -6.68 8.34 7.86
N PRO A 112 -7.84 8.01 8.46
CA PRO A 112 -7.94 7.93 9.92
C PRO A 112 -6.95 6.95 10.56
N PRO A 113 -6.83 5.67 10.13
CA PRO A 113 -5.85 4.76 10.73
C PRO A 113 -4.41 5.16 10.44
N LEU A 114 -4.14 5.75 9.27
CA LEU A 114 -2.81 6.23 8.93
C LEU A 114 -2.38 7.39 9.84
N MET A 115 -3.29 8.33 10.12
CA MET A 115 -3.03 9.46 11.02
C MET A 115 -2.90 8.99 12.47
N GLU A 116 -3.75 8.05 12.90
CA GLU A 116 -3.64 7.47 14.23
C GLU A 116 -2.29 6.78 14.45
N ALA A 117 -1.77 6.09 13.44
CA ALA A 117 -0.48 5.39 13.48
C ALA A 117 0.73 6.33 13.66
N VAL A 118 0.60 7.62 13.34
CA VAL A 118 1.69 8.62 13.42
C VAL A 118 1.52 9.64 14.55
N MET A 119 0.55 9.43 15.44
CA MET A 119 0.35 10.30 16.61
C MET A 119 1.61 10.41 17.47
N PRO A 120 1.83 11.54 18.20
CA PRO A 120 3.09 11.81 18.90
C PRO A 120 3.59 10.69 19.79
N GLY A 121 2.70 10.01 20.52
CA GLY A 121 3.07 8.88 21.38
C GLY A 121 3.60 7.66 20.62
N LYS A 122 3.05 7.35 19.44
CA LYS A 122 3.53 6.26 18.57
C LYS A 122 4.84 6.63 17.89
N LEU A 123 4.93 7.87 17.38
CA LEU A 123 6.16 8.40 16.77
C LEU A 123 7.32 8.46 17.77
N TYR A 124 7.10 8.99 18.97
CA TYR A 124 8.12 9.04 20.02
C TYR A 124 8.67 7.66 20.33
N LYS A 125 7.81 6.65 20.48
CA LYS A 125 8.24 5.26 20.68
C LYS A 125 9.07 4.72 19.51
N LYS A 126 8.75 5.08 18.26
CA LYS A 126 9.52 4.64 17.08
C LYS A 126 10.91 5.28 17.04
N LEU A 127 11.04 6.55 17.43
CA LEU A 127 12.32 7.27 17.43
C LEU A 127 13.26 6.91 18.58
N ASN A 128 12.76 6.25 19.63
CA ASN A 128 13.51 5.91 20.84
C ASN A 128 13.58 4.38 21.09
N LYS A 129 13.47 3.58 20.02
CA LYS A 129 13.80 2.16 20.00
C LYS A 129 15.21 1.97 19.49
#